data_AF-A0A0H2V6S5-F1
#
_entry.id   AF-A0A0H2V6S5-F1
#
_cell.length_a   1.000
_cell.length_b   1.000
_cell.length_c   1.000
_cell.angle_alpha   90.00
_cell.angle_beta   90.00
_cell.angle_gamma   90.00
#
_symmetry.space_group_name_H-M   'P 1'
#
loop_
_entity.id
_entity.type
_entity.pdbx_description
1 polymer ?
#
loop_
_entity_poly.entity_id
_entity_poly.type
_entity_poly.pdbx_seq_one_letter_code
_entity_poly.pdbx_strand_id
1 'polypeptide(L)'
;MSEINYQALREAAEKATCGEWSLEYGESRFDGDYALIHREVAGYIPICRIEGAHPESGFDEDFQMEQQANAEFIAAANPATVLALLDERERNQQYIKRRDQENEDIALTVGKLRVELEETKSKLNEQREYYEGVISDGGKRIAELEKSEEQL
;
A
#
# COMPACT_ATOMS: atom_id res chain seq x y z
N MET A 1 20.49 -4.47 -2.68
CA MET A 1 19.46 -5.49 -3.01
C MET A 1 19.18 -5.38 -4.49
N SER A 2 19.25 -6.48 -5.24
CA SER A 2 18.81 -6.53 -6.64
C SER A 2 17.29 -6.40 -6.71
N GLU A 3 16.79 -5.74 -7.76
CA GLU A 3 15.36 -5.68 -8.02
C GLU A 3 14.83 -7.07 -8.40
N ILE A 4 13.76 -7.53 -7.75
CA ILE A 4 13.14 -8.81 -8.05
C ILE A 4 12.44 -8.71 -9.40
N ASN A 5 12.75 -9.62 -10.32
CA ASN A 5 12.03 -9.73 -11.59
C ASN A 5 10.75 -10.55 -11.39
N TYR A 6 9.64 -9.84 -11.13
CA TYR A 6 8.33 -10.44 -10.87
C TYR A 6 7.76 -11.22 -12.06
N GLN A 7 8.07 -10.79 -13.30
CA GLN A 7 7.61 -11.49 -14.50
C GLN A 7 8.32 -12.84 -14.65
N ALA A 8 9.64 -12.86 -14.46
CA ALA A 8 10.41 -14.10 -14.46
C ALA A 8 9.97 -15.03 -13.33
N LEU A 9 9.63 -14.49 -12.15
CA LEU A 9 9.10 -15.28 -11.04
C LEU A 9 7.72 -15.88 -11.35
N ARG A 10 6.82 -15.11 -11.99
CA ARG A 10 5.52 -15.61 -12.45
C ARG A 10 5.68 -16.75 -13.45
N GLU A 11 6.52 -16.57 -14.47
CA GLU A 11 6.77 -17.60 -15.47
C GLU A 11 7.38 -18.87 -14.87
N ALA A 12 8.25 -18.73 -13.86
CA ALA A 12 8.81 -19.86 -13.13
C ALA A 12 7.73 -20.61 -12.34
N ALA A 13 6.83 -19.88 -11.66
CA ALA A 13 5.73 -20.48 -10.91
C ALA A 13 4.71 -21.18 -11.84
N GLU A 14 4.35 -20.60 -12.97
CA GLU A 14 3.43 -21.20 -13.95
C GLU A 14 3.98 -22.50 -14.57
N LYS A 15 5.30 -22.60 -14.74
CA LYS A 15 5.96 -23.79 -15.29
C LYS A 15 6.22 -24.87 -14.23
N ALA A 16 6.21 -24.51 -12.95
CA ALA A 16 6.43 -25.44 -11.86
C ALA A 16 5.22 -26.37 -11.66
N THR A 17 5.42 -27.45 -10.91
CA THR A 17 4.36 -28.42 -10.63
C THR A 17 3.22 -27.75 -9.86
N CYS A 18 2.05 -27.65 -10.49
CA CYS A 18 0.84 -27.15 -9.88
C CYS A 18 0.30 -28.10 -8.78
N GLY A 19 -0.50 -27.55 -7.86
CA GLY A 19 -1.10 -28.27 -6.73
C GLY A 19 -0.51 -27.86 -5.38
N GLU A 20 -1.11 -28.37 -4.29
CA GLU A 20 -0.57 -28.20 -2.94
C GLU A 20 0.68 -29.05 -2.76
N TRP A 21 1.70 -28.43 -2.16
CA TRP A 21 2.92 -29.11 -1.79
C TRP A 21 2.81 -29.48 -0.31
N SER A 22 3.13 -30.72 0.03
CA SER A 22 2.93 -31.27 1.36
C SER A 22 4.16 -32.06 1.78
N LEU A 23 4.47 -32.03 3.07
CA LEU A 23 5.46 -32.91 3.67
C LEU A 23 4.76 -34.10 4.29
N GLU A 24 5.34 -35.28 4.13
CA GLU A 24 4.95 -36.45 4.91
C GLU A 24 6.10 -36.83 5.81
N TYR A 25 5.86 -36.77 7.12
CA TYR A 25 6.81 -37.22 8.13
C TYR A 25 6.62 -38.73 8.32
N GLY A 26 7.55 -39.54 7.82
CA GLY A 26 7.55 -40.99 8.05
C GLY A 26 7.86 -41.36 9.51
N GLU A 27 7.69 -42.65 9.86
CA GLU A 27 8.10 -43.18 11.18
C GLU A 27 9.64 -43.20 11.36
N SER A 28 10.37 -43.07 10.26
CA SER A 28 11.82 -42.92 10.21
C SER A 28 12.19 -41.45 10.43
N ARG A 29 12.99 -41.17 11.48
CA ARG A 29 13.54 -39.83 11.77
C ARG A 29 14.49 -39.28 10.69
N PHE A 30 14.64 -39.99 9.57
CA PHE A 30 15.63 -39.76 8.52
C PHE A 30 15.04 -39.25 7.19
N ASP A 31 13.72 -39.11 7.06
CA ASP A 31 13.08 -38.82 5.76
C ASP A 31 12.84 -37.31 5.49
N GLY A 32 13.29 -36.43 6.39
CA GLY A 32 13.17 -34.96 6.28
C GLY A 32 14.08 -34.30 5.24
N ASP A 33 14.83 -35.08 4.46
CA ASP A 33 15.78 -34.60 3.46
C ASP A 33 15.11 -34.12 2.15
N TYR A 34 13.82 -34.41 1.96
CA TYR A 34 13.12 -34.14 0.70
C TYR A 34 11.87 -33.30 0.89
N ALA A 35 11.77 -32.19 0.14
CA ALA A 35 10.49 -31.57 -0.12
C ALA A 35 9.73 -32.41 -1.15
N LEU A 36 8.49 -32.77 -0.83
CA LEU A 36 7.65 -33.64 -1.66
C LEU A 36 6.47 -32.84 -2.24
N ILE A 37 5.97 -33.29 -3.40
CA ILE A 37 4.66 -32.90 -3.91
C ILE A 37 3.82 -34.16 -4.05
N HIS A 38 2.61 -34.14 -3.49
CA HIS A 38 1.62 -35.17 -3.77
C HIS A 38 0.92 -34.90 -5.10
N ARG A 39 0.88 -35.90 -6.00
CA ARG A 39 0.09 -35.83 -7.23
C ARG A 39 -0.80 -37.06 -7.34
N GLU A 40 -2.11 -36.86 -7.57
CA GLU A 40 -3.09 -37.96 -7.66
C GLU A 40 -2.68 -39.08 -8.65
N VAL A 41 -2.04 -38.71 -9.76
CA VAL A 41 -1.67 -39.65 -10.83
C VAL A 41 -0.34 -40.36 -10.56
N ALA A 42 0.53 -39.81 -9.71
CA ALA A 42 1.92 -40.26 -9.58
C ALA A 42 2.38 -40.52 -8.13
N GLY A 43 1.51 -40.31 -7.14
CA GLY A 43 1.91 -40.33 -5.72
C GLY A 43 2.87 -39.19 -5.39
N TYR A 44 3.80 -39.43 -4.47
CA TYR A 44 4.77 -38.42 -4.05
C TYR A 44 5.96 -38.32 -5.00
N ILE A 45 6.29 -37.08 -5.39
CA ILE A 45 7.45 -36.76 -6.21
C ILE A 45 8.40 -35.89 -5.39
N PRO A 46 9.68 -36.28 -5.21
CA PRO A 46 10.67 -35.40 -4.59
C PRO A 46 11.03 -34.27 -5.54
N ILE A 47 10.95 -33.03 -5.05
CA ILE A 47 11.20 -31.81 -5.85
C ILE A 47 12.48 -31.07 -5.45
N CYS A 48 12.94 -31.28 -4.23
CA CYS A 48 14.18 -30.71 -3.74
C CYS A 48 14.79 -31.68 -2.72
N ARG A 49 16.09 -31.95 -2.83
CA ARG A 49 16.88 -32.53 -1.76
C ARG A 49 17.53 -31.38 -1.00
N ILE A 50 17.25 -31.26 0.27
CA ILE A 50 17.81 -30.22 1.13
C ILE A 50 19.12 -30.76 1.71
N GLU A 51 20.25 -30.45 1.05
CA GLU A 51 21.59 -30.83 1.51
C GLU A 51 22.24 -29.69 2.30
N GLY A 52 22.74 -29.99 3.50
CA GLY A 52 23.47 -29.01 4.30
C GLY A 52 23.80 -29.48 5.71
N ALA A 53 25.11 -29.64 5.96
CA ALA A 53 25.77 -29.50 7.26
C ALA A 53 27.25 -29.18 6.99
N HIS A 54 27.63 -27.90 6.99
CA HIS A 54 29.04 -27.49 7.12
C HIS A 54 29.33 -27.24 8.61
N PRO A 55 30.50 -27.63 9.15
CA PRO A 55 30.83 -27.50 10.58
C PRO A 55 30.79 -26.09 11.20
N GLU A 56 30.48 -25.05 10.42
CA GLU A 56 30.59 -23.64 10.82
C GLU A 56 29.26 -23.01 11.29
N SER A 57 28.14 -23.74 11.30
CA SER A 57 26.83 -23.17 11.69
C SER A 57 26.63 -22.97 13.21
N GLY A 58 27.44 -23.62 14.05
CA GLY A 58 27.47 -23.35 15.50
C GLY A 58 26.24 -23.81 16.30
N PHE A 59 25.44 -24.74 15.78
CA PHE A 59 24.32 -25.36 16.50
C PHE A 59 24.69 -26.75 17.02
N ASP A 60 24.42 -27.02 18.30
CA ASP A 60 24.81 -28.24 19.05
C ASP A 60 23.65 -29.23 19.29
N GLU A 61 22.45 -28.99 18.75
CA GLU A 61 21.33 -29.95 18.74
C GLU A 61 21.06 -30.48 17.32
N ASP A 62 20.51 -31.69 17.23
CA ASP A 62 20.28 -32.45 16.00
C ASP A 62 19.82 -31.55 14.84
N PHE A 63 20.70 -31.39 13.84
CA PHE A 63 20.62 -30.56 12.63
C PHE A 63 19.30 -30.71 11.79
N GLN A 64 18.38 -31.56 12.27
CA GLN A 64 17.09 -31.99 11.73
C GLN A 64 15.99 -30.92 11.76
N MET A 65 15.97 -30.03 12.76
CA MET A 65 14.89 -29.02 12.87
C MET A 65 14.98 -27.92 11.80
N GLU A 66 16.19 -27.50 11.43
CA GLU A 66 16.39 -26.48 10.38
C GLU A 66 16.01 -27.02 8.99
N GLN A 67 16.33 -28.29 8.72
CA GLN A 67 15.98 -28.96 7.47
C GLN A 67 14.47 -29.14 7.33
N GLN A 68 13.78 -29.52 8.41
CA GLN A 68 12.32 -29.57 8.46
C GLN A 68 11.71 -28.18 8.21
N ALA A 69 12.20 -27.14 8.89
CA ALA A 69 11.71 -25.78 8.69
C ALA A 69 11.91 -25.28 7.25
N ASN A 70 13.04 -25.62 6.60
CA ASN A 70 13.30 -25.29 5.20
C ASN A 70 12.35 -26.04 4.26
N ALA A 71 12.10 -27.33 4.52
CA ALA A 71 11.14 -28.11 3.75
C ALA A 71 9.71 -27.54 3.88
N GLU A 72 9.32 -27.16 5.11
CA GLU A 72 8.01 -26.56 5.40
C GLU A 72 7.85 -25.21 4.69
N PHE A 73 8.90 -24.39 4.71
CA PHE A 73 8.92 -23.13 3.99
C PHE A 73 8.76 -23.33 2.48
N ILE A 74 9.49 -24.26 1.87
CA ILE A 74 9.39 -24.55 0.44
C ILE A 74 7.98 -25.05 0.07
N ALA A 75 7.41 -25.93 0.90
CA ALA A 75 6.05 -26.43 0.70
C ALA A 75 4.99 -25.32 0.81
N ALA A 76 5.15 -24.41 1.78
CA ALA A 76 4.26 -23.26 1.93
C ALA A 76 4.43 -22.25 0.79
N ALA A 77 5.67 -22.01 0.33
CA ALA A 77 6.03 -21.13 -0.78
C ALA A 77 5.88 -21.81 -2.16
N ASN A 78 4.89 -22.68 -2.31
CA ASN A 78 4.61 -23.37 -3.56
C ASN A 78 4.17 -22.38 -4.68
N PRO A 79 4.13 -22.84 -5.95
CA PRO A 79 3.77 -22.01 -7.08
C PRO A 79 2.41 -21.33 -6.96
N ALA A 80 1.41 -21.99 -6.37
CA ALA A 80 0.08 -21.41 -6.17
C ALA A 80 0.14 -20.24 -5.19
N THR A 81 0.84 -20.38 -4.07
CA THR A 81 1.09 -19.31 -3.10
C THR A 81 1.84 -18.14 -3.75
N VAL A 82 2.90 -18.43 -4.51
CA VAL A 82 3.68 -17.38 -5.21
C VAL A 82 2.81 -16.62 -6.20
N LEU A 83 2.00 -17.30 -7.01
CA LEU A 83 1.09 -16.66 -7.96
C LEU A 83 0.04 -15.80 -7.24
N ALA A 84 -0.55 -16.29 -6.15
CA ALA A 84 -1.51 -15.52 -5.36
C ALA A 84 -0.89 -14.24 -4.77
N LEU A 85 0.36 -14.30 -4.28
CA LEU A 85 1.09 -13.14 -3.79
C LEU A 85 1.41 -12.14 -4.91
N LEU A 86 1.75 -12.62 -6.11
CA LEU A 86 1.97 -11.76 -7.28
C LEU A 86 0.67 -11.07 -7.71
N ASP A 87 -0.46 -11.78 -7.73
CA ASP A 87 -1.78 -11.24 -8.04
C ASP A 87 -2.22 -10.19 -7.00
N GLU A 88 -1.97 -10.45 -5.71
CA GLU A 88 -2.21 -9.46 -4.65
C GLU A 88 -1.34 -8.21 -4.84
N ARG A 89 -0.04 -8.39 -5.12
CA ARG A 89 0.88 -7.28 -5.38
C ARG A 89 0.40 -6.43 -6.56
N GLU A 90 0.03 -7.05 -7.68
CA GLU A 90 -0.46 -6.34 -8.86
C GLU A 90 -1.75 -5.56 -8.57
N ARG A 91 -2.70 -6.14 -7.84
CA ARG A 91 -3.91 -5.46 -7.38
C ARG A 91 -3.59 -4.26 -6.47
N ASN A 92 -2.67 -4.42 -5.54
CA ASN A 92 -2.24 -3.35 -4.63
C ASN A 92 -1.56 -2.21 -5.39
N GLN A 93 -0.73 -2.52 -6.39
CA GLN A 93 -0.12 -1.51 -7.26
C GLN A 93 -1.16 -0.72 -8.06
N GLN A 94 -2.18 -1.39 -8.59
CA GLN A 94 -3.28 -0.72 -9.28
C GLN A 94 -4.09 0.17 -8.33
N TYR A 95 -4.32 -0.27 -7.08
CA TYR A 95 -5.00 0.51 -6.06
C TYR A 95 -4.24 1.81 -5.73
N ILE A 96 -2.93 1.72 -5.53
CA ILE A 96 -2.08 2.90 -5.27
C ILE A 96 -2.18 3.89 -6.43
N LYS A 97 -2.04 3.44 -7.69
CA LYS A 97 -2.19 4.31 -8.87
C LYS A 97 -3.53 5.03 -8.91
N ARG A 98 -4.64 4.35 -8.59
CA ARG A 98 -5.97 4.99 -8.53
C ARG A 98 -6.06 6.04 -7.43
N ARG A 99 -5.49 5.76 -6.25
CA ARG A 99 -5.45 6.70 -5.13
C ARG A 99 -4.60 7.93 -5.43
N ASP A 100 -3.48 7.75 -6.12
CA ASP A 100 -2.63 8.86 -6.54
C ASP A 100 -3.37 9.77 -7.53
N GLN A 101 -4.09 9.19 -8.50
CA GLN A 101 -4.92 9.95 -9.43
C GLN A 101 -6.06 10.71 -8.70
N GLU A 102 -6.76 10.03 -7.79
CA GLU A 102 -7.83 10.64 -7.00
C GLU A 102 -7.29 11.80 -6.14
N ASN A 103 -6.11 11.63 -5.54
CA ASN A 103 -5.46 12.68 -4.75
C ASN A 103 -5.06 13.88 -5.63
N GLU A 104 -4.60 13.65 -6.85
CA GLU A 104 -4.29 14.72 -7.81
C GLU A 104 -5.56 15.51 -8.19
N ASP A 105 -6.66 14.81 -8.50
CA ASP A 105 -7.94 15.44 -8.83
C ASP A 105 -8.51 16.25 -7.66
N ILE A 106 -8.37 15.73 -6.43
CA ILE A 106 -8.73 16.45 -5.20
C ILE A 106 -7.87 17.70 -5.03
N ALA A 107 -6.55 17.60 -5.23
CA ALA A 107 -5.64 18.73 -5.12
C ALA A 107 -5.98 19.85 -6.11
N LEU A 108 -6.32 19.50 -7.35
CA LEU A 108 -6.77 20.45 -8.36
C LEU A 108 -8.08 21.14 -7.97
N THR A 109 -9.04 20.37 -7.45
CA THR A 109 -10.34 20.90 -7.02
C THR A 109 -10.20 21.83 -5.83
N VAL A 110 -9.44 21.42 -4.81
CA VAL A 110 -9.13 22.26 -3.65
C VAL A 110 -8.39 23.54 -4.07
N GLY A 111 -7.48 23.44 -5.03
CA GLY A 111 -6.80 24.60 -5.61
C GLY A 111 -7.76 25.62 -6.20
N LYS A 112 -8.72 25.18 -7.03
CA LYS A 112 -9.75 26.06 -7.61
C LYS A 112 -10.62 26.72 -6.54
N LEU A 113 -11.12 25.93 -5.58
CA LEU A 113 -11.96 26.44 -4.50
C LEU A 113 -11.24 27.47 -3.63
N ARG A 114 -9.93 27.32 -3.42
CA ARG A 114 -9.12 28.31 -2.68
C ARG A 114 -9.05 29.64 -3.41
N VAL A 115 -8.89 29.62 -4.74
CA VAL A 115 -8.88 30.84 -5.57
C VAL A 115 -10.25 31.50 -5.53
N GLU A 116 -11.33 30.76 -5.78
CA GLU A 116 -12.71 31.28 -5.74
C GLU A 116 -13.08 31.86 -4.37
N LEU A 117 -12.62 31.21 -3.29
CA LEU A 117 -12.82 31.68 -1.92
C LEU A 117 -12.10 33.01 -1.68
N GLU A 118 -10.86 33.15 -2.17
CA GLU A 118 -10.09 34.38 -2.01
C GLU A 118 -10.71 35.54 -2.79
N GLU A 119 -11.14 35.30 -4.02
CA GLU A 119 -11.87 36.30 -4.82
C GLU A 119 -13.16 36.75 -4.13
N THR A 120 -13.91 35.80 -3.56
CA THR A 120 -15.16 36.10 -2.85
C THR A 120 -14.90 36.91 -1.58
N LYS A 121 -13.85 36.58 -0.83
CA LYS A 121 -13.44 37.34 0.36
C LYS A 121 -13.01 38.76 0.00
N SER A 122 -12.25 38.94 -1.08
CA SER A 122 -11.84 40.28 -1.54
C SER A 122 -13.06 41.14 -1.87
N LYS A 123 -14.02 40.60 -2.65
CA LYS A 123 -15.27 41.31 -2.97
C LYS A 123 -16.07 41.68 -1.73
N LEU A 124 -16.13 40.80 -0.73
CA LEU A 124 -16.79 41.08 0.54
C LEU A 124 -16.10 42.22 1.30
N ASN A 125 -14.76 42.25 1.30
CA ASN A 125 -14.00 43.32 1.95
C ASN A 125 -14.21 44.66 1.24
N GLU A 126 -14.19 44.69 -0.10
CA GLU A 126 -14.49 45.90 -0.88
C GLU A 126 -15.89 46.44 -0.57
N GLN A 127 -16.90 45.56 -0.51
CA GLN A 127 -18.26 45.95 -0.11
C GLN A 127 -18.31 46.50 1.31
N ARG A 128 -17.59 45.87 2.25
CA ARG A 128 -17.52 46.34 3.63
C ARG A 128 -16.94 47.75 3.71
N GLU A 129 -15.80 47.99 3.06
CA GLU A 129 -15.15 49.31 3.03
C GLU A 129 -16.06 50.37 2.40
N TYR A 130 -16.79 50.03 1.34
CA TYR A 130 -17.77 50.92 0.73
C TYR A 130 -18.86 51.34 1.73
N TYR A 131 -19.50 50.38 2.41
CA TYR A 131 -20.57 50.68 3.36
C TYR A 131 -20.07 51.44 4.60
N GLU A 132 -18.88 51.13 5.10
CA GLU A 132 -18.23 51.89 6.18
C GLU A 132 -18.02 53.36 5.77
N GLY A 133 -17.60 53.60 4.53
CA GLY A 133 -17.47 54.96 3.97
C GLY A 133 -18.80 55.71 3.90
N VAL A 134 -19.86 55.06 3.38
CA VAL A 134 -21.21 55.64 3.30
C VAL A 134 -21.75 56.00 4.69
N ILE A 135 -21.58 55.12 5.67
CA ILE A 135 -22.02 55.34 7.05
C ILE A 135 -21.24 56.49 7.69
N SER A 136 -19.91 56.55 7.49
CA SER A 136 -19.07 57.63 8.02
C SER A 136 -19.49 58.99 7.46
N ASP A 137 -19.71 59.09 6.15
CA ASP A 137 -20.12 60.32 5.50
C ASP A 137 -21.54 60.75 5.92
N GLY A 138 -22.46 59.79 6.03
CA GLY A 138 -23.80 60.05 6.57
C GLY A 138 -23.76 60.56 8.02
N GLY A 139 -22.92 59.96 8.87
CA GLY A 139 -22.73 60.40 10.25
C GLY A 139 -22.18 61.82 10.37
N LYS A 140 -21.26 62.23 9.49
CA LYS A 140 -20.76 63.62 9.44
C LYS A 140 -21.86 64.62 9.09
N ARG A 141 -22.65 64.32 8.05
CA ARG A 141 -23.76 65.18 7.60
C ARG A 141 -24.83 65.34 8.69
N ILE A 142 -25.16 64.27 9.42
CA ILE A 142 -26.09 64.35 10.55
C ILE A 142 -25.54 65.27 11.64
N ALA A 143 -24.26 65.11 12.03
CA ALA A 143 -23.64 65.95 13.06
C ALA A 143 -23.56 67.44 12.66
N GLU A 144 -23.40 67.74 11.37
CA GLU A 144 -23.47 69.12 10.86
C GLU A 144 -24.88 69.70 10.94
N LEU A 145 -25.90 68.92 10.58
CA LEU A 145 -27.29 69.33 10.68
C LEU A 145 -27.71 69.57 12.13
N GLU A 146 -27.36 68.67 13.05
CA GLU A 146 -27.64 68.80 14.49
C GLU A 146 -27.03 70.09 15.06
N LYS A 147 -25.77 70.41 14.70
CA LYS A 147 -25.13 71.67 15.12
C LYS A 147 -25.82 72.92 14.58
N SER A 148 -26.34 72.84 13.35
CA SER A 148 -27.06 73.98 12.76
C SER A 148 -28.43 74.19 13.39
N GLU A 149 -29.09 73.12 13.86
CA GLU A 149 -30.39 73.16 14.52
C GLU A 149 -30.28 73.70 15.95
N GLU A 150 -29.23 73.36 16.70
CA GLU A 150 -28.98 73.89 18.06
C GLU A 150 -28.68 75.41 18.10
N GLN A 151 -28.32 76.02 16.96
CA GLN A 151 -27.97 77.44 16.85
C GLN A 151 -29.14 78.35 16.46
N LEU A 152 -30.32 77.78 16.19
CA LEU A 152 -31.56 78.47 15.80
C LEU A 152 -32.50 78.67 16.99
#